data_AF-A0A9E3AM07-F1
#
_entry.id   AF-A0A9E3AM07-F1
#
_cell.length_a   1.000
_cell.length_b   1.000
_cell.length_c   1.000
_cell.angle_alpha   90.00
_cell.angle_beta   90.00
_cell.angle_gamma   90.00
#
_symmetry.space_group_name_H-M   'P 1'
#
loop_
_entity.id
_entity.type
_entity.pdbx_description
1 polymer ?
#
loop_
_entity_poly.entity_id
_entity_poly.type
_entity_poly.pdbx_seq_one_letter_code
_entity_poly.pdbx_strand_id
1 'polypeptide(L)'
;MTPQSIVTVLVLAPLLGAAIAGLTGRRIGNIASQAVTTGLLLLACALAWCTFAQVVGGGWAKPFTVEIAPFINVGKFQSDWSIRIDTLSAVMLIVVTTVSSLVHIYSWGYMA
;
A
#
# COMPACT_ATOMS: atom_id res chain seq x y z
N MET A 1 -4.02 8.81 -13.29
CA MET A 1 -3.01 7.78 -13.00
C MET A 1 -3.46 6.48 -13.64
N THR A 2 -2.55 5.67 -14.20
CA THR A 2 -2.91 4.35 -14.74
C THR A 2 -3.27 3.39 -13.59
N PRO A 3 -4.15 2.39 -13.80
CA PRO A 3 -4.52 1.42 -12.76
C PRO A 3 -3.31 0.76 -12.09
N GLN A 4 -2.31 0.41 -12.90
CA GLN A 4 -1.06 -0.20 -12.43
C GLN A 4 -0.32 0.74 -11.47
N SER A 5 -0.14 2.01 -11.84
CA SER A 5 0.56 2.99 -10.99
C SER A 5 -0.14 3.22 -9.65
N ILE A 6 -1.48 3.23 -9.62
CA ILE A 6 -2.26 3.39 -8.38
C ILE A 6 -1.98 2.22 -7.44
N VAL A 7 -2.09 1.00 -7.95
CA VAL A 7 -1.91 -0.23 -7.16
C VAL A 7 -0.48 -0.36 -6.64
N THR A 8 0.52 -0.06 -7.46
CA THR A 8 1.92 -0.10 -7.04
C THR A 8 2.21 0.91 -5.93
N VAL A 9 1.73 2.16 -6.06
CA VAL A 9 1.92 3.18 -5.02
C VAL A 9 1.16 2.80 -3.75
N LEU A 10 -0.07 2.29 -3.87
CA LEU A 10 -0.89 1.86 -2.74
C LEU A 10 -0.17 0.81 -1.88
N VAL A 11 0.43 -0.20 -2.50
CA VAL A 11 1.11 -1.29 -1.79
C VAL A 11 2.48 -0.84 -1.26
N LEU A 12 3.22 -0.01 -2.00
CA LEU A 12 4.58 0.39 -1.63
C LEU A 12 4.66 1.64 -0.76
N ALA A 13 3.64 2.48 -0.68
CA ALA A 13 3.67 3.70 0.13
C ALA A 13 3.91 3.43 1.63
N PRO A 14 3.25 2.45 2.29
CA PRO A 14 3.54 2.12 3.68
C PRO A 14 4.96 1.56 3.86
N LEU A 15 5.46 0.79 2.88
CA LEU A 15 6.83 0.27 2.88
C LEU A 15 7.86 1.41 2.83
N LEU A 16 7.62 2.42 1.98
CA LEU A 16 8.46 3.62 1.92
C LEU A 16 8.44 4.39 3.24
N GLY A 17 7.28 4.53 3.87
CA GLY A 17 7.17 5.16 5.18
C GLY A 17 7.97 4.43 6.25
N ALA A 18 7.87 3.09 6.28
CA ALA A 18 8.64 2.25 7.18
C ALA A 18 10.15 2.32 6.89
N ALA A 19 10.57 2.37 5.63
CA ALA A 19 11.98 2.52 5.27
C ALA A 19 12.54 3.88 5.70
N ILE A 20 11.81 4.97 5.47
CA ILE A 20 12.23 6.33 5.86
C ILE A 20 12.32 6.42 7.39
N ALA A 21 11.25 6.09 8.11
CA ALA A 21 11.24 6.19 9.58
C ALA A 21 12.17 5.16 10.25
N GLY A 22 12.27 3.94 9.71
CA GLY A 22 13.12 2.89 10.25
C GLY A 22 14.62 3.17 10.09
N LEU A 23 15.04 3.66 8.91
CA LEU A 23 16.46 3.94 8.64
C LEU A 23 16.91 5.31 9.15
N THR A 24 16.04 6.32 9.10
CA THR A 24 16.41 7.72 9.39
C THR A 24 15.73 8.30 10.63
N GLY A 25 14.86 7.55 11.31
CA GLY A 25 14.05 8.03 12.44
C GLY A 25 14.84 8.72 13.55
N ARG A 26 16.04 8.21 13.86
CA ARG A 26 16.95 8.83 14.85
C ARG A 26 17.46 10.21 14.47
N ARG A 27 17.48 10.55 13.17
CA ARG A 27 17.95 11.85 12.66
C ARG A 27 16.81 12.85 12.51
N ILE A 28 15.63 12.39 12.05
CA ILE A 28 14.47 13.25 11.79
C ILE A 28 13.60 13.49 13.03
N GLY A 29 13.74 12.67 14.08
CA GLY A 29 12.99 12.79 15.33
C GLY A 29 11.61 12.14 15.29
N ASN A 30 10.95 12.07 16.45
CA ASN A 30 9.71 11.32 16.64
C ASN A 30 8.55 11.88 15.83
N ILE A 31 8.30 13.20 15.91
CA ILE A 31 7.15 13.85 15.25
C ILE A 31 7.22 13.67 13.73
N ALA A 32 8.40 13.88 13.13
CA ALA A 32 8.57 13.70 11.69
C ALA A 32 8.41 12.24 11.27
N SER A 33 8.93 11.29 12.06
CA SER A 33 8.78 9.85 11.78
C SER A 33 7.32 9.40 11.84
N GLN A 34 6.57 9.90 12.82
CA GLN A 34 5.13 9.68 12.95
C GLN A 34 4.37 10.31 11.78
N ALA A 35 4.70 11.55 11.40
CA ALA A 35 4.09 12.25 10.26
C ALA A 35 4.28 11.50 8.93
N VAL A 36 5.49 11.03 8.65
CA VAL A 36 5.80 10.32 7.39
C VAL A 36 5.06 8.99 7.32
N THR A 37 5.10 8.19 8.38
CA THR A 37 4.46 6.87 8.41
C THR A 37 2.94 6.97 8.34
N THR A 38 2.32 7.84 9.13
CA THR A 38 0.87 8.05 9.10
C THR A 38 0.41 8.70 7.80
N GLY A 39 1.14 9.69 7.27
CA GLY A 39 0.79 10.37 6.03
C GLY A 39 0.81 9.44 4.80
N LEU A 40 1.85 8.61 4.68
CA LEU A 40 1.95 7.65 3.58
C LEU A 40 0.90 6.53 3.69
N LEU A 41 0.56 6.12 4.90
CA LEU A 41 -0.49 5.14 5.13
C LEU A 41 -1.89 5.70 4.83
N LEU A 42 -2.16 6.97 5.18
CA LEU A 42 -3.40 7.65 4.81
C LEU A 42 -3.53 7.82 3.30
N LEU A 43 -2.43 8.13 2.61
CA LEU A 43 -2.39 8.13 1.15
C LEU A 43 -2.73 6.75 0.59
N ALA A 44 -2.11 5.68 1.11
CA ALA A 44 -2.43 4.31 0.70
C ALA A 44 -3.91 3.96 0.94
N CYS A 45 -4.48 4.39 2.06
CA CYS A 45 -5.90 4.21 2.37
C CYS A 45 -6.82 4.95 1.39
N ALA A 46 -6.52 6.20 1.06
CA ALA A 46 -7.29 6.96 0.07
C ALA A 46 -7.24 6.30 -1.31
N LEU A 47 -6.06 5.82 -1.72
CA LEU A 47 -5.93 5.06 -2.97
C LEU A 47 -6.69 3.72 -2.91
N ALA A 48 -6.74 3.05 -1.76
CA ALA A 48 -7.49 1.80 -1.59
C ALA A 48 -8.99 2.00 -1.81
N TRP A 49 -9.56 3.07 -1.25
CA TRP A 49 -10.95 3.45 -1.51
C TRP A 49 -11.19 3.80 -2.98
N CYS A 50 -10.25 4.49 -3.63
CA CYS A 50 -10.33 4.74 -5.07
C CYS A 50 -10.31 3.45 -5.89
N THR A 51 -9.41 2.50 -5.60
CA THR A 51 -9.35 1.20 -6.26
C THR A 51 -10.63 0.39 -6.06
N PHE A 52 -11.19 0.38 -4.85
CA PHE A 52 -12.44 -0.30 -4.56
C PHE A 52 -13.61 0.27 -5.36
N ALA A 53 -13.74 1.60 -5.41
CA ALA A 53 -14.76 2.27 -6.20
C ALA A 53 -14.64 1.96 -7.70
N GLN A 54 -13.42 1.86 -8.23
CA GLN A 54 -13.19 1.50 -9.64
C GLN A 54 -13.51 0.02 -9.93
N VAL A 55 -13.15 -0.89 -9.04
CA VAL A 55 -13.41 -2.33 -9.19
C VAL A 55 -14.90 -2.65 -9.06
N VAL A 56 -15.59 -2.10 -8.06
CA VAL A 56 -17.02 -2.36 -7.81
C VAL A 56 -17.92 -1.52 -8.71
N GLY A 57 -17.54 -0.27 -9.00
CA GLY A 57 -18.28 0.64 -9.88
C GLY A 57 -18.16 0.31 -11.38
N GLY A 58 -17.45 -0.77 -11.74
CA GLY A 58 -17.29 -1.23 -13.12
C GLY A 58 -16.29 -0.44 -13.96
N GLY A 59 -15.55 0.49 -13.36
CA GLY A 59 -14.48 1.24 -14.03
C GLY A 59 -13.33 0.33 -14.47
N TRP A 60 -13.01 -0.69 -13.68
CA TRP A 60 -12.02 -1.73 -14.01
C TRP A 60 -12.74 -3.06 -14.25
N ALA A 61 -13.26 -3.23 -15.46
CA ALA A 61 -14.20 -4.30 -15.82
C ALA A 61 -13.64 -5.74 -15.70
N LYS A 62 -12.32 -5.93 -15.55
CA LYS A 62 -11.70 -7.26 -15.43
C LYS A 62 -10.61 -7.25 -14.36
N PRO A 63 -10.44 -8.36 -13.62
CA PRO A 63 -9.25 -8.58 -12.80
C PRO A 63 -8.00 -8.42 -13.66
N PHE A 64 -6.98 -7.76 -13.11
CA PHE A 64 -5.70 -7.58 -13.78
C PHE A 64 -4.54 -7.85 -12.82
N THR A 65 -3.39 -8.14 -13.42
CA THR A 65 -2.17 -8.45 -12.70
C THR A 65 -1.12 -7.41 -13.07
N VAL A 66 -0.44 -6.87 -12.06
CA VAL A 66 0.68 -5.93 -12.21
C VAL A 66 1.95 -6.70 -11.88
N GLU A 67 2.78 -6.95 -12.88
CA GLU A 67 4.11 -7.53 -12.68
C GLU A 67 5.08 -6.43 -12.24
N ILE A 68 5.78 -6.65 -11.13
CA ILE A 68 6.73 -5.69 -10.56
C ILE A 68 8.15 -6.07 -10.99
N ALA A 69 8.57 -7.30 -10.70
CA ALA A 69 9.91 -7.79 -10.96
C ALA A 69 9.96 -9.32 -10.96
N PRO A 70 10.90 -9.94 -11.69
CA PRO A 70 11.15 -11.37 -11.57
C PRO A 70 11.72 -11.69 -10.18
N PHE A 71 11.22 -12.73 -9.53
CA PHE A 71 11.66 -13.15 -8.19
C PHE A 71 12.63 -14.32 -8.26
N ILE A 72 12.21 -15.44 -8.86
CA ILE A 72 13.02 -16.67 -8.97
C ILE A 72 12.87 -17.26 -10.36
N ASN A 73 14.00 -17.37 -11.06
CA ASN A 73 14.09 -18.04 -12.36
C ASN A 73 15.14 -19.15 -12.30
N VAL A 74 14.70 -20.41 -12.28
CA VAL A 74 15.59 -21.59 -12.27
C VAL A 74 15.15 -22.58 -13.35
N GLY A 75 15.92 -22.63 -14.45
CA GLY A 75 15.61 -23.49 -15.59
C GLY A 75 14.23 -23.16 -16.17
N LYS A 76 13.26 -24.07 -15.99
CA LYS A 76 11.86 -23.90 -16.42
C LYS A 76 10.94 -23.30 -15.35
N PHE A 77 11.39 -23.22 -14.10
CA PHE A 77 10.61 -22.59 -13.04
C PHE A 77 10.81 -21.07 -13.10
N GLN A 78 9.73 -20.33 -13.33
CA GLN A 78 9.69 -18.88 -13.34
C GLN A 78 8.64 -18.41 -12.32
N SER A 79 9.03 -17.48 -11.45
CA SER A 79 8.18 -16.89 -10.44
C SER A 79 8.43 -15.39 -10.40
N ASP A 80 7.36 -14.63 -10.63
CA ASP A 80 7.40 -13.17 -10.65
C ASP A 80 6.70 -12.58 -9.42
N TRP A 81 7.26 -11.49 -8.90
CA TRP A 81 6.55 -10.62 -7.97
C TRP A 81 5.48 -9.86 -8.74
N SER A 82 4.23 -10.23 -8.48
CA SER A 82 3.07 -9.62 -9.12
C SER A 82 1.97 -9.32 -8.11
N ILE A 83 1.21 -8.25 -8.38
CA ILE A 83 0.02 -7.88 -7.61
C ILE A 83 -1.19 -8.13 -8.49
N ARG A 84 -2.01 -9.10 -8.11
CA ARG A 84 -3.30 -9.33 -8.74
C ARG A 84 -4.39 -8.54 -8.02
N ILE A 85 -5.19 -7.80 -8.78
CA ILE A 85 -6.35 -7.09 -8.28
C ILE A 85 -7.61 -7.75 -8.81
N ASP A 86 -8.38 -8.30 -7.88
CA ASP A 86 -9.74 -8.79 -8.06
C ASP A 86 -10.65 -8.21 -6.98
N THR A 87 -11.94 -8.56 -7.01
CA THR A 87 -12.95 -8.04 -6.09
C THR A 87 -12.62 -8.35 -4.62
N LEU A 88 -12.16 -9.57 -4.33
CA LEU A 88 -11.75 -9.97 -2.99
C LEU A 88 -10.55 -9.17 -2.50
N SER A 89 -9.53 -9.03 -3.34
CA SER A 89 -8.32 -8.26 -3.02
C SER A 89 -8.65 -6.79 -2.79
N ALA A 90 -9.54 -6.19 -3.59
CA ALA A 90 -9.97 -4.81 -3.41
C ALA A 90 -10.69 -4.58 -2.06
N VAL A 91 -11.53 -5.53 -1.63
CA VAL A 91 -12.17 -5.50 -0.30
C VAL A 91 -11.11 -5.62 0.80
N MET A 92 -10.16 -6.54 0.68
CA MET A 92 -9.13 -6.72 1.69
C MET A 92 -8.21 -5.50 1.81
N LEU A 93 -7.88 -4.84 0.69
CA LEU A 93 -7.10 -3.61 0.69
C LEU A 93 -7.76 -2.52 1.53
N ILE A 94 -9.05 -2.23 1.31
CA ILE A 94 -9.74 -1.18 2.08
C ILE A 94 -9.82 -1.51 3.57
N VAL A 95 -10.06 -2.78 3.93
CA VAL A 95 -10.17 -3.19 5.33
C VAL A 95 -8.83 -2.99 6.04
N VAL A 96 -7.75 -3.51 5.47
CA VAL A 96 -6.41 -3.43 6.06
C VAL A 96 -5.94 -1.98 6.16
N THR A 97 -6.04 -1.20 5.08
CA THR A 97 -5.53 0.18 5.08
C THR A 97 -6.35 1.09 5.99
N THR A 98 -7.67 0.88 6.09
CA THR A 98 -8.53 1.70 6.96
C THR A 98 -8.25 1.43 8.43
N VAL A 99 -8.25 0.16 8.84
CA VAL A 99 -7.95 -0.21 10.24
C VAL A 99 -6.53 0.23 10.61
N SER A 100 -5.57 -0.01 9.73
CA SER A 100 -4.18 0.40 9.95
C SER A 100 -4.04 1.92 10.08
N SER A 101 -4.73 2.70 9.23
CA SER A 101 -4.70 4.18 9.31
C SER A 101 -5.23 4.70 10.65
N LEU A 102 -6.32 4.11 11.15
CA LEU A 102 -6.90 4.47 12.45
C LEU A 102 -5.95 4.13 13.60
N VAL A 103 -5.34 2.95 13.57
CA VAL A 103 -4.34 2.54 14.58
C VAL A 103 -3.13 3.47 14.56
N HIS A 104 -2.66 3.88 13.38
CA HIS A 104 -1.57 4.85 13.26
C HIS A 104 -1.95 6.20 13.85
N ILE A 105 -3.13 6.75 13.54
CA ILE A 105 -3.60 8.01 14.15
C ILE A 105 -3.71 7.87 15.68
N TYR A 106 -4.27 6.76 16.17
CA TYR A 106 -4.38 6.49 17.60
C TYR A 106 -3.00 6.44 18.29
N SER A 107 -2.01 5.86 17.62
CA SER A 107 -0.66 5.72 18.17
C SER A 107 0.04 7.05 18.44
N TRP A 108 -0.38 8.14 17.78
CA TRP A 108 0.14 9.48 18.09
C TRP A 108 -0.18 9.91 19.51
N GLY A 109 -1.39 9.63 20.01
CA GLY A 109 -1.76 9.97 21.38
C GLY A 109 -1.26 8.95 22.40
N TYR A 110 -1.13 7.68 22.00
CA TYR A 110 -0.73 6.60 22.89
C TYR A 110 0.79 6.50 23.09
N MET A 111 1.59 6.84 22.08
CA MET A 111 3.07 6.75 22.09
C MET A 111 3.77 8.11 22.05
N ALA A 112 3.05 9.20 22.37
CA ALA A 112 3.62 10.55 22.48
C ALA A 112 4.45 10.73 23.75
#